data_AF-A0A445ELB0-F1
#
_entry.id   AF-A0A445ELB0-F1
#
_cell.length_a   1.000
_cell.length_b   1.000
_cell.length_c   1.000
_cell.angle_alpha   90.00
_cell.angle_beta   90.00
_cell.angle_gamma   90.00
#
_symmetry.space_group_name_H-M   'P 1'
#
loop_
_entity.id
_entity.type
_entity.pdbx_description
1 polymer ?
#
loop_
_entity_poly.entity_id
_entity_poly.type
_entity_poly.pdbx_seq_one_letter_code
_entity_poly.pdbx_strand_id
1 'polypeptide(L)' 'MANATQSVVVSVDYRLASKHRLPVAYEDSVQALHWIRASNDLWLAHADFSRCYLMEESVGGNIAYNTGLRAAAEAD' A
#
# COMPACT_ATOMS: atom_id res chain seq x y z
N MET A 1 -8.52 4.21 12.01
CA MET A 1 -8.78 4.46 10.58
C MET A 1 -9.96 3.65 10.08
N ALA A 2 -9.87 2.32 9.98
CA ALA A 2 -10.93 1.45 9.44
C ALA A 2 -12.35 1.76 9.94
N ASN A 3 -12.55 1.88 11.26
CA ASN A 3 -13.87 2.21 11.83
C ASN A 3 -14.34 3.65 11.52
N ALA A 4 -13.43 4.61 11.41
CA ALA A 4 -13.79 5.99 11.13
C ALA A 4 -14.16 6.21 9.65
N THR A 5 -13.54 5.45 8.75
CA THR A 5 -13.75 5.53 7.30
C THR A 5 -14.69 4.46 6.76
N GLN A 6 -15.08 3.49 7.59
CA GLN A 6 -15.88 2.32 7.17
C GLN A 6 -15.26 1.62 5.95
N SER A 7 -13.95 1.35 6.04
CA SER A 7 -13.17 0.78 4.94
C SER A 7 -12.29 -0.37 5.43
N VAL A 8 -11.95 -1.27 4.51
CA VAL A 8 -10.84 -2.21 4.71
C VAL A 8 -9.54 -1.41 4.70
N VAL A 9 -8.67 -1.64 5.69
CA VAL A 9 -7.38 -0.98 5.80
C VAL A 9 -6.30 -2.04 5.82
N VAL A 10 -5.41 -1.99 4.82
CA VAL A 10 -4.22 -2.84 4.76
C VAL A 10 -3.04 -1.99 5.24
N SER A 11 -2.51 -2.33 6.41
CA SER A 11 -1.28 -1.72 6.92
C SER A 11 -0.09 -2.54 6.46
N VAL A 12 0.84 -1.89 5.75
CA VAL A 12 2.03 -2.55 5.20
C VAL A 12 3.17 -2.42 6.20
N ASP A 13 3.62 -3.54 6.75
CA ASP A 13 4.83 -3.58 7.59
C ASP A 13 6.09 -3.62 6.69
N TYR A 14 6.33 -2.52 5.98
CA TYR A 14 7.48 -2.39 5.09
C TYR A 14 8.78 -2.32 5.88
N ARG A 15 9.88 -2.80 5.28
CA ARG A 15 11.18 -2.80 5.94
C ARG A 15 11.71 -1.38 6.16
N LEU A 16 12.15 -1.11 7.40
CA LEU A 16 12.63 0.19 7.83
C LEU A 16 14.14 0.38 7.62
N ALA A 17 14.54 1.63 7.38
CA ALA A 17 15.93 2.07 7.53
C ALA A 17 16.36 1.96 9.01
N SER A 18 17.63 1.80 9.38
CA SER A 18 18.90 1.83 8.64
C SER A 18 19.37 0.48 8.07
N LYS A 19 18.70 -0.62 8.45
CA LYS A 19 19.04 -1.98 8.03
C LYS A 19 18.66 -2.24 6.56
N HIS A 20 17.56 -1.65 6.11
CA HIS A 20 17.10 -1.71 4.73
C HIS A 20 16.98 -0.29 4.19
N ARG A 21 18.02 0.17 3.50
CA ARG A 21 18.02 1.50 2.88
C ARG A 21 17.07 1.54 1.68
N LEU A 22 16.75 2.74 1.21
CA LEU A 22 16.02 2.93 -0.03
C LEU A 22 16.69 2.15 -1.18
N PRO A 23 15.91 1.57 -2.11
CA PRO A 23 14.46 1.76 -2.32
C PRO A 23 13.54 0.75 -1.63
N VAL A 24 14.02 -0.08 -0.71
CA VAL A 24 13.30 -1.27 -0.21
C VAL A 24 11.89 -1.00 0.31
N ALA A 25 11.68 0.07 1.07
CA ALA A 25 10.34 0.41 1.59
C ALA A 25 9.32 0.67 0.46
N TYR A 26 9.76 1.24 -0.67
CA TYR A 26 8.92 1.46 -1.84
C TYR A 26 8.57 0.13 -2.52
N GLU A 27 9.55 -0.79 -2.60
CA GLU A 27 9.37 -2.11 -3.22
C GLU A 27 8.38 -2.96 -2.40
N ASP A 28 8.53 -2.98 -1.07
CA ASP A 28 7.59 -3.69 -0.18
C ASP A 28 6.17 -3.13 -0.33
N SER A 29 6.04 -1.81 -0.45
CA SER A 29 4.75 -1.14 -0.61
C SER A 29 4.10 -1.42 -1.97
N VAL A 30 4.87 -1.47 -3.06
CA VAL A 30 4.36 -1.89 -4.39
C VAL A 30 4.00 -3.38 -4.38
N GLN A 31 4.83 -4.22 -3.76
CA GLN A 31 4.56 -5.64 -3.62
C GLN A 31 3.27 -5.89 -2.83
N ALA A 32 2.97 -5.09 -1.82
CA ALA A 32 1.71 -5.15 -1.09
C ALA A 32 0.51 -4.88 -2.01
N LEU A 33 0.60 -3.95 -2.98
CA LEU A 33 -0.46 -3.71 -3.96
C LEU A 33 -0.66 -4.91 -4.90
N HIS A 34 0.42 -5.54 -5.36
CA HIS A 34 0.31 -6.77 -6.13
C HIS A 34 -0.30 -7.91 -5.33
N TRP A 35 0.09 -8.03 -4.05
CA TRP A 35 -0.51 -9.01 -3.15
C TRP A 35 -2.01 -8.74 -2.99
N ILE A 36 -2.44 -7.50 -2.75
CA ILE A 36 -3.87 -7.14 -2.65
C ILE A 36 -4.63 -7.56 -3.92
N ARG A 37 -4.06 -7.30 -5.11
CA ARG A 37 -4.68 -7.67 -6.39
C ARG A 37 -4.80 -9.19 -6.61
N ALA A 38 -3.83 -9.96 -6.12
CA ALA A 38 -3.76 -11.41 -6.36
C ALA A 38 -4.29 -12.25 -5.19
N SER A 39 -4.57 -11.63 -4.05
CA SER A 39 -4.96 -12.30 -2.81
C SER A 39 -6.43 -12.68 -2.80
N ASN A 40 -6.73 -13.83 -2.21
CA ASN A 40 -8.09 -14.28 -1.90
C ASN A 40 -8.41 -14.10 -0.40
N ASP A 41 -7.75 -13.15 0.27
CA ASP A 41 -8.02 -12.84 1.66
C ASP A 41 -9.49 -12.46 1.85
N LEU A 42 -10.16 -13.08 2.82
CA LEU A 42 -11.59 -12.89 3.07
C LEU A 42 -11.94 -11.43 3.39
N TRP A 43 -11.02 -10.66 3.97
CA TRP A 43 -11.25 -9.24 4.23
C TRP A 43 -11.31 -8.41 2.96
N LEU A 44 -10.53 -8.79 1.93
CA LEU A 44 -10.53 -8.10 0.65
C LEU A 44 -11.82 -8.33 -0.15
N ALA A 45 -12.57 -9.40 0.14
CA ALA A 45 -13.90 -9.61 -0.41
C ALA A 45 -14.91 -8.53 0.03
N HIS A 46 -14.60 -7.78 1.11
CA HIS A 46 -15.40 -6.66 1.58
C HIS A 46 -14.92 -5.29 1.06
N ALA A 47 -13.84 -5.25 0.25
CA ALA A 47 -13.29 -4.01 -0.28
C ALA A 47 -13.88 -3.66 -1.65
N ASP A 48 -14.05 -2.36 -1.92
CA ASP A 48 -14.41 -1.84 -3.24
C ASP A 48 -13.14 -1.35 -3.95
N PHE A 49 -12.64 -2.14 -4.91
CA PHE A 49 -11.42 -1.81 -5.65
C PHE A 49 -11.55 -0.62 -6.60
N SER A 50 -12.77 -0.12 -6.84
CA SER A 50 -12.96 1.16 -7.55
C SER A 50 -12.66 2.38 -6.66
N ARG A 51 -12.49 2.17 -5.35
CA ARG A 51 -12.29 3.20 -4.32
C ARG A 51 -11.07 2.90 -3.45
N CYS A 52 -9.91 2.84 -4.09
CA CYS A 52 -8.63 2.61 -3.42
C CYS A 52 -7.89 3.93 -3.15
N TYR A 53 -7.30 4.04 -1.95
CA TYR A 53 -6.51 5.19 -1.53
C TYR A 53 -5.20 4.72 -0.89
N LEU A 54 -4.10 5.40 -1.21
CA LEU A 54 -2.83 5.26 -0.50
C LEU A 54 -2.77 6.34 0.57
N MET A 55 -2.46 5.94 1.80
CA MET A 55 -2.42 6.83 2.95
C MET A 55 -1.28 6.43 3.86
N GLU A 56 -0.55 7.44 4.32
CA GLU A 56 0.54 7.32 5.29
C GLU A 56 0.65 8.65 6.05
N GLU A 57 1.27 8.64 7.23
CA GLU A 57 1.52 9.85 8.03
C GLU A 57 3.01 10.23 7.98
N SER A 58 3.31 11.53 7.96
CA SER A 58 4.68 12.06 8.04
C SER A 58 5.60 11.57 6.90
N VAL A 59 6.74 10.95 7.22
CA VAL A 59 7.72 10.40 6.26
C VAL A 59 7.08 9.36 5.34
N GLY A 60 6.07 8.63 5.82
CA GLY A 60 5.35 7.67 5.01
C GLY A 60 4.62 8.30 3.82
N GLY A 61 4.29 9.61 3.87
CA GLY A 61 3.69 10.31 2.73
C GLY A 61 4.56 10.24 1.47
N ASN A 62 5.89 10.24 1.63
CA ASN A 62 6.82 10.03 0.52
C ASN A 62 6.75 8.59 -0.04
N ILE A 63 6.59 7.60 0.84
CA ILE A 63 6.42 6.20 0.45
C ILE A 63 5.11 6.03 -0.33
N ALA A 64 3.98 6.50 0.23
CA ALA A 64 2.68 6.44 -0.44
C ALA A 64 2.70 7.11 -1.82
N TYR A 65 3.30 8.30 -1.94
CA TYR A 65 3.44 8.99 -3.22
C TYR A 65 4.27 8.20 -4.25
N ASN A 66 5.45 7.72 -3.86
CA ASN A 66 6.33 6.97 -4.77
C ASN A 66 5.75 5.60 -5.14
N THR A 67 5.08 4.92 -4.22
CA THR A 67 4.36 3.68 -4.50
C THR A 67 3.25 3.90 -5.51
N GLY A 68 2.47 4.98 -5.38
CA GLY A 68 1.44 5.35 -6.35
C GLY A 68 2.00 5.62 -7.74
N LEU A 69 3.08 6.38 -7.85
CA LEU A 69 3.74 6.63 -9.15
C LEU A 69 4.24 5.36 -9.81
N ARG A 70 4.86 4.45 -9.04
CA ARG A 70 5.36 3.16 -9.56
C ARG A 70 4.21 2.26 -10.03
N ALA A 71 3.17 2.12 -9.22
CA ALA A 71 2.01 1.31 -9.56
C ALA A 71 1.28 1.86 -10.80
N ALA A 72 1.20 3.18 -10.96
CA ALA A 72 0.62 3.80 -12.15
C ALA A 72 1.46 3.53 -13.41
N ALA A 73 2.78 3.60 -13.30
CA ALA A 73 3.70 3.32 -14.41
C ALA A 73 3.68 1.85 -14.88
N GLU A 74 3.22 0.92 -14.03
CA GLU A 74 3.07 -0.51 -14.35
C GLU A 74 1.67 -0.89 -14.85
N ALA A 75 0.70 0.03 -14.74
CA ALA A 75 -0.68 -0.21 -15.14
C ALA A 75 -0.97 0.12 -16.62
N ASP A 76 -0.03 0.81 -17.27
CA ASP A 76 0.03 1.02 -18.74
C ASP A 76 0.67 -0.19 -19.45
#